data_AF-A0A2D5C9T5-F1
#
_entry.id   AF-A0A2D5C9T5-F1
#
_cell.length_a   1.000
_cell.length_b   1.000
_cell.length_c   1.000
_cell.angle_alpha   90.00
_cell.angle_beta   90.00
_cell.angle_gamma   90.00
#
_symmetry.space_group_name_H-M   'P 1'
#
loop_
_entity.id
_entity.type
_entity.pdbx_description
1 polymer ?
#
loop_
_entity_poly.entity_id
_entity_poly.type
_entity_poly.pdbx_seq_one_letter_code
_entity_poly.pdbx_strand_id
1 'polypeptide(L)'
;RLYQEGLITYMRTDSIRLSDVAIKASREYISENFSKAHLPSEANLYGDSKNAQAAHEAIRPSGDKFITPEELLSRHKEESDEYKLYKLIFNTTVASQMTDAKGITKTIEIEVSKTDFSPLILSISGTTWTFGGYRDLIKDATEKSQELPDLNENDEIKIINASSEEKYTNPPNRYSSTSLINKLEELGIGRPSTYVSIIESITSVFINSDSSLKPRVLAIALINNFMKPYFNNYIDYEFSKSMEDELDKILESNNPEKSKIDFLESSHKTIQTHISSYGIQDPLALTTVHLPFKSRYVVKTGRIQGKVPYPYLLRDDEFKVGLPPEITLEEIENDYIKELESNQEESLKKERTVSDCGDCSSSIYIKLGPNGSFYIQHGIKQKGVRQEKCVYKNLIGPIFEDEDPDNLSPEECKGRFSLSAKNPRKVTENGEWTYSSAVGPYGGYAMKQRDRTVFDKEELDKLSKEEIRELLENEKYKKISNYLGGEILKIPKSSTKQKND
;
A
#
# COMPACT_ATOMS: atom_id res chain seq x y z
N ARG A 1 -1.25 17.55 -14.72
CA ARG A 1 -0.33 18.49 -15.39
C ARG A 1 -0.56 18.55 -16.90
N LEU A 2 -0.28 17.50 -17.69
CA LEU A 2 -0.50 17.51 -19.15
C LEU A 2 -1.89 18.03 -19.58
N TYR A 3 -2.97 17.58 -18.91
CA TYR A 3 -4.33 18.10 -19.15
C TYR A 3 -4.47 19.60 -18.87
N GLN A 4 -3.90 20.08 -17.75
CA GLN A 4 -3.96 21.49 -17.34
C GLN A 4 -3.15 22.40 -18.30
N GLU A 5 -2.11 21.86 -18.91
CA GLU A 5 -1.33 22.53 -19.95
C GLU A 5 -2.00 22.47 -21.34
N GLY A 6 -3.17 21.83 -21.44
CA GLY A 6 -3.91 21.69 -22.69
C GLY A 6 -3.27 20.71 -23.68
N LEU A 7 -2.38 19.82 -23.23
CA LEU A 7 -1.67 18.87 -24.10
C LEU A 7 -2.48 17.60 -24.36
N ILE A 8 -3.29 17.15 -23.40
CA ILE A 8 -4.12 15.95 -23.51
C ILE A 8 -5.57 16.23 -23.08
N THR A 9 -6.49 15.35 -23.45
CA THR A 9 -7.88 15.33 -22.98
C THR A 9 -7.98 14.95 -21.49
N TYR A 10 -9.19 15.01 -20.93
CA TYR A 10 -9.40 14.72 -19.50
C TYR A 10 -9.04 13.27 -19.16
N MET A 11 -8.17 13.08 -18.17
CA MET A 11 -7.54 11.80 -17.87
C MET A 11 -8.39 10.84 -17.01
N ARG A 12 -9.55 11.28 -16.52
CA ARG A 12 -10.47 10.41 -15.75
C ARG A 12 -11.64 10.06 -16.64
N THR A 13 -11.42 9.07 -17.48
CA THR A 13 -12.37 8.61 -18.50
C THR A 13 -12.32 7.09 -18.55
N ASP A 14 -13.47 6.47 -18.73
CA ASP A 14 -13.70 5.06 -19.05
C ASP A 14 -13.95 4.85 -20.55
N SER A 15 -14.02 5.94 -21.32
CA SER A 15 -14.26 5.92 -22.76
C SER A 15 -12.96 5.64 -23.51
N ILE A 16 -13.00 4.69 -24.43
CA ILE A 16 -11.95 4.45 -25.43
C ILE A 16 -12.28 5.07 -26.80
N ARG A 17 -13.38 5.84 -26.88
CA ARG A 17 -13.86 6.46 -28.10
C ARG A 17 -13.03 7.70 -28.44
N LEU A 18 -12.58 7.81 -29.69
CA LEU A 18 -12.01 9.04 -30.25
C LEU A 18 -13.09 9.85 -30.97
N SER A 19 -13.01 11.18 -30.88
CA SER A 19 -13.84 12.09 -31.68
C SER A 19 -13.39 12.09 -33.15
N ASP A 20 -14.28 12.51 -34.04
CA ASP A 20 -13.97 12.66 -35.48
C ASP A 20 -12.76 13.59 -35.71
N VAL A 21 -12.61 14.63 -34.87
CA VAL A 21 -11.47 15.56 -34.90
C VAL A 21 -10.17 14.81 -34.60
N ALA A 22 -10.16 13.98 -33.57
CA ALA A 22 -8.99 13.20 -33.18
C ALA A 22 -8.63 12.10 -34.21
N ILE A 23 -9.65 11.44 -34.76
CA ILE A 23 -9.49 10.44 -35.82
C ILE A 23 -8.84 11.11 -37.03
N LYS A 24 -9.35 12.27 -37.45
CA LYS A 24 -8.78 13.03 -38.55
C LYS A 24 -7.33 13.43 -38.30
N ALA A 25 -7.03 14.01 -37.13
CA ALA A 25 -5.66 14.41 -36.75
C ALA A 25 -4.68 13.22 -36.77
N SER A 26 -5.10 12.07 -36.25
CA SER A 26 -4.30 10.83 -36.26
C SER A 26 -4.01 10.35 -37.69
N ARG A 27 -5.06 10.31 -38.54
CA ARG A 27 -4.95 9.87 -39.93
C ARG A 27 -4.09 10.81 -40.78
N GLU A 28 -4.19 12.13 -40.56
CA GLU A 28 -3.32 13.12 -41.18
C GLU A 28 -1.86 12.89 -40.80
N TYR A 29 -1.55 12.73 -39.51
CA TYR A 29 -0.20 12.41 -39.06
C TYR A 29 0.34 11.12 -39.69
N ILE A 30 -0.47 10.05 -39.76
CA ILE A 30 -0.07 8.78 -40.41
C ILE A 30 0.25 9.02 -41.89
N SER A 31 -0.58 9.79 -42.60
CA SER A 31 -0.40 10.05 -44.03
C SER A 31 0.86 10.86 -44.33
N GLU A 32 1.28 11.73 -43.41
CA GLU A 32 2.46 12.58 -43.55
C GLU A 32 3.77 11.85 -43.16
N ASN A 33 3.70 10.91 -42.22
CA ASN A 33 4.90 10.32 -41.59
C ASN A 33 5.12 8.83 -41.92
N PHE A 34 4.10 8.13 -42.45
CA PHE A 34 4.17 6.70 -42.75
C PHE A 34 3.79 6.41 -44.20
N SER A 35 4.18 5.22 -44.70
CA SER A 35 3.77 4.79 -46.05
C SER A 35 2.26 4.62 -46.15
N LYS A 36 1.69 4.77 -47.34
CA LYS A 36 0.25 4.56 -47.63
C LYS A 36 -0.33 3.24 -47.07
N ALA A 37 0.46 2.17 -46.99
CA ALA A 37 0.04 0.89 -46.42
C ALA A 37 -0.26 0.91 -44.91
N HIS A 38 0.21 1.92 -44.17
CA HIS A 38 -0.06 2.07 -42.73
C HIS A 38 -1.42 2.72 -42.46
N LEU A 39 -2.01 3.41 -43.44
CA LEU A 39 -3.28 4.11 -43.28
C LEU A 39 -4.43 3.22 -43.78
N PRO A 40 -5.34 2.75 -42.90
CA PRO A 40 -6.50 1.97 -43.31
C PRO A 40 -7.45 2.84 -44.14
N SER A 41 -8.17 2.21 -45.08
CA SER A 41 -9.10 2.91 -45.98
C SER A 41 -10.19 3.65 -45.19
N GLU A 42 -10.76 2.97 -44.20
CA GLU A 42 -11.74 3.51 -43.25
C GLU A 42 -11.08 3.83 -41.90
N ALA A 43 -11.73 4.64 -41.08
CA ALA A 43 -11.29 4.91 -39.71
C ALA A 43 -11.55 3.71 -38.80
N ASN A 44 -10.63 3.47 -37.85
CA ASN A 44 -10.83 2.46 -36.82
C ASN A 44 -11.70 3.05 -35.71
N LEU A 45 -12.82 2.40 -35.39
CA LEU A 45 -13.77 2.84 -34.36
C LEU A 45 -13.73 1.88 -33.17
N TYR A 46 -13.56 2.42 -31.96
CA TYR A 46 -13.50 1.67 -30.71
C TYR A 46 -14.55 2.18 -29.71
N GLY A 47 -15.16 1.25 -28.96
CA GLY A 47 -16.17 1.50 -27.93
C GLY A 47 -17.62 1.24 -28.38
N ASP A 48 -18.48 0.86 -27.43
CA ASP A 48 -19.90 0.58 -27.69
C ASP A 48 -20.74 1.86 -27.88
N SER A 49 -21.64 1.81 -28.86
CA SER A 49 -22.63 2.86 -29.17
C SER A 49 -23.85 2.86 -28.24
N LYS A 50 -23.92 1.98 -27.23
CA LYS A 50 -25.22 1.55 -26.66
C LYS A 50 -25.62 2.04 -25.27
N ASN A 51 -24.78 2.74 -24.50
CA ASN A 51 -25.24 3.30 -23.21
C ASN A 51 -24.53 4.60 -22.79
N ALA A 52 -23.83 5.25 -23.70
CA ALA A 52 -22.96 6.32 -23.31
C ALA A 52 -23.74 7.65 -23.27
N GLN A 53 -23.99 8.16 -22.07
CA GLN A 53 -24.08 9.61 -21.81
C GLN A 53 -22.75 10.32 -22.15
N ALA A 54 -22.00 9.88 -23.17
CA ALA A 54 -20.58 10.18 -23.35
C ALA A 54 -20.34 11.57 -23.93
N ALA A 55 -20.31 12.54 -23.03
CA ALA A 55 -19.50 13.74 -23.17
C ALA A 55 -17.99 13.45 -23.02
N HIS A 56 -17.60 12.21 -22.68
CA HIS A 56 -16.21 11.85 -22.42
C HIS A 56 -15.56 11.10 -23.58
N GLU A 57 -14.33 11.50 -23.88
CA GLU A 57 -13.48 10.99 -24.95
C GLU A 57 -12.31 10.20 -24.32
N ALA A 58 -11.65 9.35 -25.11
CA ALA A 58 -10.40 8.71 -24.72
C ALA A 58 -9.32 9.73 -24.33
N ILE A 59 -8.33 9.26 -23.56
CA ILE A 59 -7.12 10.03 -23.24
C ILE A 59 -6.25 10.07 -24.50
N ARG A 60 -6.10 11.25 -25.09
CA ARG A 60 -5.38 11.48 -26.35
C ARG A 60 -4.74 12.87 -26.35
N PRO A 61 -3.85 13.17 -27.31
CA PRO A 61 -3.41 14.55 -27.54
C PRO A 61 -4.60 15.48 -27.82
N SER A 62 -4.56 16.68 -27.26
CA SER A 62 -5.56 17.74 -27.48
C SER A 62 -5.35 18.46 -28.81
N GLY A 63 -6.37 19.20 -29.24
CA GLY A 63 -6.34 19.98 -30.48
C GLY A 63 -6.89 19.22 -31.69
N ASP A 64 -7.07 19.97 -32.78
CA ASP A 64 -7.37 19.49 -34.14
C ASP A 64 -6.11 19.08 -34.90
N LYS A 65 -4.95 19.61 -34.50
CA LYS A 65 -3.62 19.12 -34.86
C LYS A 65 -2.86 18.73 -33.61
N PHE A 66 -2.33 17.51 -33.58
CA PHE A 66 -1.55 17.03 -32.44
C PHE A 66 -0.16 17.65 -32.44
N ILE A 67 0.31 18.04 -31.25
CA ILE A 67 1.72 18.38 -31.02
C ILE A 67 2.51 17.07 -31.10
N THR A 68 3.52 17.01 -31.95
CA THR A 68 4.36 15.82 -32.05
C THR A 68 5.26 15.70 -30.81
N PRO A 69 5.71 14.49 -30.44
CA PRO A 69 6.72 14.33 -29.40
C PRO A 69 7.97 15.19 -29.67
N GLU A 70 8.40 15.33 -30.92
CA GLU A 70 9.54 16.17 -31.30
C GLU A 70 9.29 17.66 -31.00
N GLU A 71 8.10 18.17 -31.35
CA GLU A 71 7.71 19.55 -31.02
C GLU A 71 7.60 19.79 -29.51
N LEU A 72 7.16 18.77 -28.76
CA LEU A 72 7.01 18.87 -27.30
C LEU A 72 8.35 19.07 -26.59
N LEU A 73 9.48 18.69 -27.20
CA LEU A 73 10.83 18.91 -26.66
C LEU A 73 11.15 20.39 -26.39
N SER A 74 10.43 21.31 -27.06
CA SER A 74 10.53 22.75 -26.79
C SER A 74 9.98 23.17 -25.42
N ARG A 75 9.15 22.32 -24.79
CA ARG A 75 8.46 22.61 -23.51
C ARG A 75 8.87 21.67 -22.39
N HIS A 76 9.10 20.39 -22.71
CA HIS A 76 9.45 19.34 -21.76
C HIS A 76 10.71 18.60 -22.21
N LYS A 77 11.60 18.28 -21.29
CA LYS A 77 12.82 17.53 -21.60
C LYS A 77 12.46 16.08 -21.89
N GLU A 78 13.21 15.42 -22.77
CA GLU A 78 13.00 14.01 -23.14
C GLU A 78 12.94 13.08 -21.92
N GLU A 79 13.76 13.35 -20.90
CA GLU A 79 13.81 12.54 -19.68
C GLU A 79 12.66 12.77 -18.70
N SER A 80 11.82 13.80 -18.91
CA SER A 80 10.75 14.15 -17.97
C SER A 80 9.58 13.17 -18.06
N ASP A 81 8.90 12.97 -16.93
CA ASP A 81 7.73 12.10 -16.86
C ASP A 81 6.59 12.61 -17.74
N GLU A 82 6.42 13.93 -17.86
CA GLU A 82 5.45 14.55 -18.76
C GLU A 82 5.70 14.20 -20.22
N TYR A 83 6.97 14.27 -20.67
CA TYR A 83 7.34 13.92 -22.04
C TYR A 83 7.10 12.45 -22.32
N LYS A 84 7.59 11.56 -21.44
CA LYS A 84 7.45 10.11 -21.57
C LYS A 84 5.98 9.69 -21.62
N LEU A 85 5.16 10.24 -20.72
CA LEU A 85 3.72 9.96 -20.69
C LEU A 85 2.99 10.53 -21.91
N TYR A 86 3.32 11.75 -22.34
CA TYR A 86 2.73 12.32 -23.55
C TYR A 86 3.06 11.50 -24.79
N LYS A 87 4.33 11.13 -24.97
CA LYS A 87 4.79 10.29 -26.08
C LYS A 87 4.08 8.95 -26.11
N LEU A 88 3.85 8.33 -24.96
CA LEU A 88 3.04 7.12 -24.84
C LEU A 88 1.59 7.35 -25.31
N ILE A 89 0.94 8.40 -24.80
CA ILE A 89 -0.45 8.77 -25.18
C ILE A 89 -0.56 9.05 -26.68
N PHE A 90 0.37 9.83 -27.23
CA PHE A 90 0.47 10.16 -28.65
C PHE A 90 0.62 8.89 -29.50
N ASN A 91 1.63 8.08 -29.22
CA ASN A 91 1.92 6.88 -29.99
C ASN A 91 0.75 5.90 -29.94
N THR A 92 0.10 5.74 -28.78
CA THR A 92 -1.08 4.87 -28.60
C THR A 92 -2.27 5.38 -29.43
N THR A 93 -2.54 6.69 -29.39
CA THR A 93 -3.64 7.31 -30.13
C THR A 93 -3.44 7.13 -31.63
N VAL A 94 -2.25 7.46 -32.15
CA VAL A 94 -1.93 7.33 -33.58
C VAL A 94 -1.95 5.87 -34.01
N ALA A 95 -1.32 4.98 -33.25
CA ALA A 95 -1.30 3.54 -33.53
C ALA A 95 -2.71 2.94 -33.63
N SER A 96 -3.67 3.41 -32.83
CA SER A 96 -5.07 2.96 -32.91
C SER A 96 -5.71 3.20 -34.28
N GLN A 97 -5.21 4.17 -35.06
CA GLN A 97 -5.72 4.49 -36.40
C GLN A 97 -4.84 3.93 -37.53
N MET A 98 -3.84 3.11 -37.21
CA MET A 98 -2.98 2.45 -38.19
C MET A 98 -3.55 1.08 -38.60
N THR A 99 -3.02 0.54 -39.70
CA THR A 99 -3.37 -0.79 -40.20
C THR A 99 -2.75 -1.88 -39.32
N ASP A 100 -3.41 -3.03 -39.23
CA ASP A 100 -2.91 -4.20 -38.51
C ASP A 100 -1.52 -4.65 -38.99
N ALA A 101 -0.72 -5.13 -38.04
CA ALA A 101 0.50 -5.86 -38.34
C ALA A 101 0.18 -7.18 -39.06
N LYS A 102 1.05 -7.58 -40.00
CA LYS A 102 0.95 -8.87 -40.69
C LYS A 102 2.20 -9.68 -40.43
N GLY A 103 2.02 -10.98 -40.20
CA GLY A 103 3.12 -11.90 -39.97
C GLY A 103 2.74 -13.31 -40.37
N ILE A 104 3.76 -14.15 -40.46
CA ILE A 104 3.65 -15.58 -40.73
C ILE A 104 4.14 -16.30 -39.48
N THR A 105 3.29 -17.16 -38.92
CA THR A 105 3.68 -18.08 -37.85
C THR A 105 3.93 -19.44 -38.47
N LYS A 106 5.16 -19.94 -38.30
CA LYS A 106 5.56 -21.30 -38.68
C LYS A 106 5.61 -22.14 -37.42
N THR A 107 5.07 -23.36 -37.50
CA THR A 107 5.22 -24.39 -36.47
C THR A 107 5.86 -25.60 -37.14
N ILE A 108 6.98 -26.06 -36.59
CA ILE A 108 7.70 -27.24 -37.07
C ILE A 108 7.57 -28.31 -35.99
N GLU A 109 7.07 -29.47 -36.39
CA GLU A 109 7.05 -30.68 -35.57
C GLU A 109 8.08 -31.67 -36.12
N ILE A 110 8.92 -32.19 -35.22
CA ILE A 110 9.99 -33.14 -35.55
C ILE A 110 9.69 -34.43 -34.81
N GLU A 111 9.41 -35.48 -35.58
CA GLU A 111 9.30 -36.84 -35.05
C GLU A 111 10.70 -37.46 -34.91
N VAL A 112 11.03 -37.92 -33.71
CA VAL A 112 12.27 -38.64 -33.42
C VAL A 112 11.92 -40.08 -33.09
N SER A 113 12.25 -40.99 -34.00
CA SER A 113 11.93 -42.41 -33.90
C SER A 113 13.22 -43.25 -33.80
N LYS A 114 13.30 -44.09 -32.78
CA LYS A 114 14.34 -45.13 -32.60
C LYS A 114 13.69 -46.41 -32.09
N THR A 115 14.35 -47.55 -32.27
CA THR A 115 13.86 -48.86 -31.81
C THR A 115 13.71 -48.95 -30.29
N ASP A 116 14.43 -48.11 -29.55
CA ASP A 116 14.64 -48.28 -28.11
C ASP A 116 13.63 -47.48 -27.26
N PHE A 117 12.84 -46.59 -27.88
CA PHE A 117 11.83 -45.77 -27.21
C PHE A 117 10.67 -45.40 -28.15
N SER A 118 9.50 -45.11 -27.58
CA SER A 118 8.35 -44.63 -28.34
C SER A 118 8.68 -43.32 -29.08
N PRO A 119 8.15 -43.10 -30.30
CA PRO A 119 8.37 -41.86 -31.04
C PRO A 119 8.14 -40.61 -30.19
N LEU A 120 9.07 -39.67 -30.25
CA LEU A 120 9.01 -38.37 -29.57
C LEU A 120 8.64 -37.29 -30.59
N ILE A 121 7.72 -36.40 -30.24
CA ILE A 121 7.40 -35.23 -31.07
C ILE A 121 7.97 -34.00 -30.39
N LEU A 122 8.91 -33.33 -31.06
CA LEU A 122 9.43 -32.03 -30.65
C LEU A 122 8.73 -30.94 -31.46
N SER A 123 8.32 -29.85 -30.83
CA SER A 123 7.64 -28.75 -31.52
C SER A 123 8.35 -27.43 -31.25
N ILE A 124 8.46 -26.61 -32.29
CA ILE A 124 8.93 -25.23 -32.21
C ILE A 124 8.01 -24.34 -33.03
N SER A 125 7.66 -23.17 -32.50
CA SER A 125 6.87 -22.17 -33.19
C SER A 125 7.61 -20.84 -33.23
N GLY A 126 7.48 -20.12 -34.34
CA GLY A 126 8.14 -18.84 -34.55
C GLY A 126 7.31 -17.96 -35.48
N THR A 127 7.22 -16.68 -35.14
CA THR A 127 6.50 -15.68 -35.92
C THR A 127 7.49 -14.69 -36.54
N THR A 128 7.35 -14.47 -37.84
CA THR A 128 8.09 -13.44 -38.60
C THR A 128 7.10 -12.40 -39.12
N TRP A 129 7.35 -11.13 -38.84
CA TRP A 129 6.49 -10.02 -39.28
C TRP A 129 6.81 -9.64 -40.72
N THR A 130 5.82 -9.68 -41.60
CA THR A 130 5.93 -9.26 -43.01
C THR A 130 5.53 -7.79 -43.21
N PHE A 131 4.78 -7.23 -42.26
CA PHE A 131 4.42 -5.82 -42.19
C PHE A 131 4.18 -5.40 -40.74
N GLY A 132 4.83 -4.33 -40.27
CA GLY A 132 4.73 -3.89 -38.88
C GLY A 132 3.41 -3.21 -38.54
N GLY A 133 2.82 -2.48 -39.48
CA GLY A 133 1.54 -1.79 -39.25
C GLY A 133 1.63 -0.85 -38.05
N TYR A 134 0.66 -0.89 -37.15
CA TYR A 134 0.70 -0.12 -35.90
C TYR A 134 1.96 -0.38 -35.04
N ARG A 135 2.58 -1.57 -35.16
CA ARG A 135 3.78 -1.93 -34.37
C ARG A 135 4.99 -1.08 -34.74
N ASP A 136 5.06 -0.56 -35.97
CA ASP A 136 6.19 0.30 -36.36
C ASP A 136 6.24 1.60 -35.54
N LEU A 137 5.16 1.95 -34.84
CA LEU A 137 5.11 3.07 -33.90
C LEU A 137 5.22 2.68 -32.42
N ILE A 138 4.65 1.53 -32.01
CA ILE A 138 4.55 1.12 -30.58
C ILE A 138 5.28 -0.19 -30.23
N LYS A 139 6.23 -0.63 -31.05
CA LYS A 139 6.94 -1.91 -30.84
C LYS A 139 7.46 -2.08 -29.41
N ASP A 140 7.18 -3.24 -28.83
CA ASP A 140 7.79 -3.64 -27.56
C ASP A 140 9.22 -4.13 -27.82
N ALA A 141 10.20 -3.55 -27.13
CA ALA A 141 11.60 -3.92 -27.25
C ALA A 141 11.90 -5.37 -26.82
N THR A 142 11.00 -6.00 -26.06
CA THR A 142 11.12 -7.40 -25.60
C THR A 142 10.62 -8.42 -26.63
N GLU A 143 9.89 -8.00 -27.66
CA GLU A 143 9.39 -8.89 -28.71
C GLU A 143 10.54 -9.41 -29.59
N LYS A 144 10.84 -10.70 -29.44
CA LYS A 144 11.77 -11.41 -30.31
C LYS A 144 11.02 -11.90 -31.55
N SER A 145 11.45 -11.47 -32.74
CA SER A 145 11.07 -12.13 -33.98
C SER A 145 11.86 -13.43 -34.07
N GLN A 146 11.17 -14.56 -34.21
CA GLN A 146 11.79 -15.86 -34.36
C GLN A 146 11.54 -16.36 -35.77
N GLU A 147 12.55 -16.21 -36.62
CA GLU A 147 12.53 -16.78 -37.96
C GLU A 147 12.88 -18.27 -37.89
N LEU A 148 12.07 -19.08 -38.54
CA LEU A 148 12.27 -20.52 -38.64
C LEU A 148 12.63 -20.88 -40.09
N PRO A 149 13.51 -21.87 -40.31
CA PRO A 149 13.90 -22.31 -41.64
C PRO A 149 12.69 -22.83 -42.42
N ASP A 150 12.76 -22.73 -43.74
CA ASP A 150 11.83 -23.43 -44.62
C ASP A 150 12.21 -24.91 -44.68
N LEU A 151 11.26 -25.77 -44.33
CA LEU A 151 11.37 -27.22 -44.38
C LEU A 151 10.14 -27.78 -45.12
N ASN A 152 10.34 -28.90 -45.80
CA ASN A 152 9.25 -29.69 -46.36
C ASN A 152 8.90 -30.85 -45.42
N GLU A 153 7.69 -31.40 -45.60
CA GLU A 153 7.31 -32.63 -44.92
C GLU A 153 8.30 -33.76 -45.26
N ASN A 154 8.74 -34.47 -44.23
CA ASN A 154 9.71 -35.57 -44.30
C ASN A 154 11.15 -35.18 -44.60
N ASP A 155 11.52 -33.89 -44.52
CA ASP A 155 12.93 -33.49 -44.54
C ASP A 155 13.70 -34.14 -43.39
N GLU A 156 14.85 -34.76 -43.69
CA GLU A 156 15.72 -35.36 -42.69
C GLU A 156 16.55 -34.30 -41.96
N ILE A 157 16.43 -34.24 -40.63
CA ILE A 157 17.18 -33.30 -39.78
C ILE A 157 18.16 -34.07 -38.90
N LYS A 158 19.41 -33.59 -38.84
CA LYS A 158 20.42 -34.13 -37.93
C LYS A 158 20.38 -33.43 -36.58
N ILE A 159 20.20 -34.20 -35.50
CA ILE A 159 20.36 -33.71 -34.13
C ILE A 159 21.86 -33.47 -33.87
N ILE A 160 22.26 -32.20 -33.73
CA ILE A 160 23.66 -31.80 -33.45
C ILE A 160 23.96 -31.88 -31.95
N ASN A 161 23.01 -31.44 -31.12
CA ASN A 161 23.09 -31.45 -29.67
C ASN A 161 21.69 -31.66 -29.07
N ALA A 162 21.64 -32.30 -27.90
CA ALA A 162 20.43 -32.45 -27.11
C ALA A 162 20.79 -32.23 -25.63
N SER A 163 20.07 -31.33 -24.96
CA SER A 163 20.21 -31.06 -23.54
C SER A 163 18.85 -31.15 -22.86
N SER A 164 18.80 -31.79 -21.71
CA SER A 164 17.63 -31.77 -20.83
C SER A 164 17.74 -30.63 -19.84
N GLU A 165 16.64 -29.90 -19.64
CA GLU A 165 16.50 -28.90 -18.58
C GLU A 165 15.35 -29.33 -17.68
N GLU A 166 15.60 -29.42 -16.37
CA GLU A 166 14.54 -29.61 -15.39
C GLU A 166 13.91 -28.25 -15.08
N LYS A 167 12.59 -28.16 -15.20
CA LYS A 167 11.83 -26.93 -14.91
C LYS A 167 10.85 -27.18 -13.78
N TYR A 168 10.76 -26.20 -12.89
CA TYR A 168 9.80 -26.19 -11.80
C TYR A 168 8.65 -25.25 -12.16
N THR A 169 7.43 -25.64 -11.78
CA THR A 169 6.26 -24.77 -11.92
C THR A 169 6.39 -23.60 -10.96
N ASN A 170 6.29 -22.38 -11.47
CA ASN A 170 6.24 -21.18 -10.63
C ASN A 170 4.82 -20.97 -10.09
N PRO A 171 4.67 -20.44 -8.87
CA PRO A 171 3.37 -20.01 -8.38
C PRO A 171 2.83 -18.84 -9.21
N PRO A 172 1.51 -18.55 -9.13
CA PRO A 172 0.94 -17.37 -9.77
C PRO A 172 1.66 -16.10 -9.33
N ASN A 173 1.94 -15.22 -10.30
CA ASN A 173 2.55 -13.92 -10.01
C ASN A 173 1.64 -13.10 -9.10
N ARG A 174 2.25 -12.39 -8.15
CA ARG A 174 1.54 -11.36 -7.37
C ARG A 174 1.11 -10.22 -8.28
N TYR A 175 0.07 -9.51 -7.84
CA TYR A 175 -0.34 -8.29 -8.51
C TYR A 175 0.71 -7.18 -8.34
N SER A 176 1.03 -6.48 -9.43
CA SER A 176 1.49 -5.10 -9.41
C SER A 176 0.29 -4.15 -9.29
N SER A 177 0.52 -2.87 -8.99
CA SER A 177 -0.54 -1.84 -9.01
C SER A 177 -1.30 -1.85 -10.34
N THR A 178 -0.60 -1.96 -11.48
CA THR A 178 -1.23 -2.01 -12.80
C THR A 178 -2.09 -3.25 -12.98
N SER A 179 -1.57 -4.44 -12.67
CA SER A 179 -2.35 -5.67 -12.82
C SER A 179 -3.54 -5.74 -11.86
N LEU A 180 -3.46 -5.09 -10.68
CA LEU A 180 -4.58 -4.99 -9.75
C LEU A 180 -5.65 -4.04 -10.29
N ILE A 181 -5.26 -2.89 -10.84
CA ILE A 181 -6.20 -1.96 -11.49
C ILE A 181 -6.94 -2.65 -12.64
N ASN A 182 -6.21 -3.37 -13.50
CA ASN A 182 -6.83 -4.14 -14.58
C ASN A 182 -7.81 -5.18 -14.05
N LYS A 183 -7.48 -5.84 -12.94
CA LYS A 183 -8.38 -6.83 -12.33
C LYS A 183 -9.62 -6.17 -11.70
N LEU A 184 -9.47 -5.01 -11.08
CA LEU A 184 -10.58 -4.22 -10.54
C LEU A 184 -11.53 -3.78 -11.65
N GLU A 185 -10.98 -3.30 -12.77
CA GLU A 185 -11.75 -2.93 -13.98
C GLU A 185 -12.50 -4.13 -14.58
N GLU A 186 -11.84 -5.28 -14.74
CA GLU A 186 -12.46 -6.53 -15.21
C GLU A 186 -13.65 -6.96 -14.33
N LEU A 187 -13.52 -6.76 -13.01
CA LEU A 187 -14.57 -7.07 -12.04
C LEU A 187 -15.63 -5.97 -11.92
N GLY A 188 -15.47 -4.82 -12.59
CA GLY A 188 -16.36 -3.66 -12.47
C GLY A 188 -16.31 -2.99 -11.09
N ILE A 189 -15.21 -3.17 -10.35
CA ILE A 189 -15.03 -2.62 -9.00
C ILE A 189 -14.18 -1.34 -9.09
N GLY A 190 -14.72 -0.25 -8.58
CA GLY A 190 -14.11 1.08 -8.70
C GLY A 190 -14.34 1.74 -10.06
N ARG A 191 -13.81 2.95 -10.18
CA ARG A 191 -13.90 3.85 -11.34
C ARG A 191 -12.55 4.51 -11.62
N PRO A 192 -12.32 5.10 -12.82
CA PRO A 192 -11.06 5.80 -13.15
C PRO A 192 -10.62 6.86 -12.14
N SER A 193 -11.57 7.47 -11.41
CA SER A 193 -11.32 8.45 -10.35
C SER A 193 -10.83 7.83 -9.03
N THR A 194 -10.98 6.52 -8.84
CA THR A 194 -10.77 5.82 -7.56
C THR A 194 -9.60 4.84 -7.56
N TYR A 195 -9.15 4.37 -8.72
CA TYR A 195 -8.10 3.33 -8.77
C TYR A 195 -6.83 3.72 -8.01
N VAL A 196 -6.33 4.93 -8.22
CA VAL A 196 -5.13 5.43 -7.52
C VAL A 196 -5.37 5.52 -6.01
N SER A 197 -6.51 6.08 -5.59
CA SER A 197 -6.80 6.24 -4.16
C SER A 197 -7.04 4.91 -3.45
N ILE A 198 -7.59 3.90 -4.13
CA ILE A 198 -7.70 2.53 -3.61
C ILE A 198 -6.32 1.96 -3.34
N ILE A 199 -5.40 2.02 -4.33
CA ILE A 199 -4.03 1.53 -4.19
C ILE A 199 -3.29 2.26 -3.06
N GLU A 200 -3.36 3.59 -3.00
CA GLU A 200 -2.75 4.38 -1.91
C GLU A 200 -3.31 4.01 -0.54
N SER A 201 -4.64 3.81 -0.45
CA SER A 201 -5.31 3.49 0.80
C SER A 201 -4.85 2.12 1.34
N ILE A 202 -4.84 1.09 0.49
CA ILE A 202 -4.45 -0.27 0.93
C ILE A 202 -2.95 -0.38 1.20
N THR A 203 -2.09 0.29 0.42
CA THR A 203 -0.64 0.28 0.62
C THR A 203 -0.20 1.07 1.85
N SER A 204 -1.02 1.99 2.35
CA SER A 204 -0.68 2.77 3.55
C SER A 204 -0.57 1.95 4.85
N VAL A 205 -1.26 0.80 4.96
CA VAL A 205 -1.30 -0.02 6.19
C VAL A 205 -1.31 -1.52 5.91
N PHE A 206 -1.96 -1.98 4.84
CA PHE A 206 -2.30 -3.39 4.65
C PHE A 206 -1.39 -4.13 3.66
N ILE A 207 -0.79 -3.40 2.72
CA ILE A 207 0.01 -3.97 1.64
C ILE A 207 1.39 -3.32 1.64
N ASN A 208 2.44 -4.13 1.46
CA ASN A 208 3.77 -3.63 1.10
C ASN A 208 3.84 -3.47 -0.41
N SER A 209 4.19 -2.27 -0.86
CA SER A 209 4.34 -1.92 -2.27
C SER A 209 5.82 -1.71 -2.60
N ASP A 210 6.53 -2.83 -2.80
CA ASP A 210 7.87 -2.80 -3.41
C ASP A 210 7.71 -3.02 -4.93
N SER A 211 8.32 -4.08 -5.49
CA SER A 211 8.12 -4.49 -6.89
C SER A 211 6.79 -5.21 -7.13
N SER A 212 6.15 -5.72 -6.08
CA SER A 212 4.85 -6.40 -6.11
C SER A 212 4.04 -6.07 -4.85
N LEU A 213 2.71 -6.17 -4.95
CA LEU A 213 1.79 -5.95 -3.84
C LEU A 213 1.75 -7.18 -2.94
N LYS A 214 2.36 -7.07 -1.76
CA LYS A 214 2.42 -8.15 -0.76
C LYS A 214 1.49 -7.83 0.41
N PRO A 215 0.47 -8.67 0.70
CA PRO A 215 -0.38 -8.43 1.85
C PRO A 215 0.42 -8.65 3.15
N ARG A 216 0.38 -7.67 4.05
CA ARG A 216 0.90 -7.81 5.40
C ARG A 216 0.03 -8.79 6.19
N VAL A 217 0.59 -9.40 7.24
CA VAL A 217 -0.15 -10.31 8.12
C VAL A 217 -1.43 -9.67 8.68
N LEU A 218 -1.42 -8.35 8.94
CA LEU A 218 -2.60 -7.59 9.36
C LEU A 218 -3.77 -7.69 8.36
N ALA A 219 -3.48 -7.61 7.06
CA ALA A 219 -4.50 -7.72 6.02
C ALA A 219 -5.13 -9.12 6.02
N ILE A 220 -4.30 -10.15 6.17
CA ILE A 220 -4.77 -11.55 6.25
C ILE A 220 -5.67 -11.74 7.47
N ALA A 221 -5.26 -11.23 8.63
CA ALA A 221 -6.06 -11.29 9.86
C ALA A 221 -7.40 -10.57 9.69
N LEU A 222 -7.38 -9.34 9.13
CA LEU A 222 -8.60 -8.56 8.88
C LEU A 222 -9.56 -9.31 7.95
N ILE A 223 -9.08 -9.84 6.84
CA ILE A 223 -9.94 -10.53 5.87
C ILE A 223 -10.47 -11.85 6.42
N ASN A 224 -9.60 -12.72 6.93
CA ASN A 224 -9.98 -14.08 7.30
C ASN A 224 -10.69 -14.17 8.65
N ASN A 225 -10.27 -13.36 9.63
CA ASN A 225 -10.80 -13.47 10.99
C ASN A 225 -11.95 -12.49 11.25
N PHE A 226 -12.07 -11.42 10.46
CA PHE A 226 -13.09 -10.39 10.68
C PHE A 226 -14.04 -10.22 9.47
N MET A 227 -13.53 -9.87 8.29
CA MET A 227 -14.41 -9.55 7.17
C MET A 227 -15.18 -10.77 6.66
N LYS A 228 -14.54 -11.93 6.48
CA LYS A 228 -15.24 -13.15 6.04
C LYS A 228 -16.26 -13.67 7.07
N PRO A 229 -15.95 -13.80 8.37
CA PRO A 229 -16.93 -14.37 9.31
C PRO A 229 -18.12 -13.45 9.59
N TYR A 230 -17.90 -12.12 9.60
CA TYR A 230 -18.93 -11.16 10.03
C TYR A 230 -19.50 -10.31 8.90
N PHE A 231 -18.80 -10.15 7.77
CA PHE A 231 -19.16 -9.21 6.69
C PHE A 231 -18.99 -9.81 5.28
N ASN A 232 -19.06 -11.13 5.12
CA ASN A 232 -18.77 -11.80 3.84
C ASN A 232 -19.53 -11.18 2.65
N ASN A 233 -20.82 -10.91 2.82
CA ASN A 233 -21.67 -10.36 1.77
C ASN A 233 -21.28 -8.93 1.36
N TYR A 234 -20.57 -8.19 2.21
CA TYR A 234 -20.14 -6.82 1.95
C TYR A 234 -18.75 -6.71 1.30
N ILE A 235 -17.99 -7.81 1.26
CA ILE A 235 -16.68 -7.89 0.60
C ILE A 235 -16.72 -8.72 -0.68
N ASP A 236 -17.91 -9.20 -1.05
CA ASP A 236 -18.12 -9.93 -2.28
C ASP A 236 -17.95 -9.01 -3.50
N TYR A 237 -17.44 -9.57 -4.60
CA TYR A 237 -17.16 -8.81 -5.81
C TYR A 237 -18.44 -8.29 -6.47
N GLU A 238 -19.51 -9.09 -6.50
CA GLU A 238 -20.79 -8.67 -7.08
C GLU A 238 -21.45 -7.60 -6.23
N PHE A 239 -21.35 -7.70 -4.89
CA PHE A 239 -21.82 -6.62 -4.02
C PHE A 239 -21.11 -5.31 -4.32
N SER A 240 -19.78 -5.34 -4.40
CA SER A 240 -18.97 -4.14 -4.66
C SER A 240 -19.32 -3.50 -6.02
N LYS A 241 -19.46 -4.33 -7.07
CA LYS A 241 -19.90 -3.87 -8.38
C LYS A 241 -21.30 -3.26 -8.35
N SER A 242 -22.26 -3.95 -7.72
CA SER A 242 -23.65 -3.47 -7.62
C SER A 242 -23.74 -2.13 -6.88
N MET A 243 -22.89 -1.91 -5.89
CA MET A 243 -22.82 -0.66 -5.14
C MET A 243 -22.38 0.50 -6.04
N GLU A 244 -21.37 0.29 -6.89
CA GLU A 244 -20.94 1.29 -7.86
C GLU A 244 -22.06 1.62 -8.87
N ASP A 245 -22.76 0.60 -9.38
CA ASP A 245 -23.89 0.80 -10.30
C ASP A 245 -25.07 1.53 -9.63
N GLU A 246 -25.30 1.33 -8.33
CA GLU A 246 -26.29 2.07 -7.56
C GLU A 246 -25.91 3.55 -7.39
N LEU A 247 -24.62 3.85 -7.17
CA LEU A 247 -24.13 5.22 -7.11
C LEU A 247 -24.28 5.95 -8.45
N ASP A 248 -24.04 5.26 -9.56
CA ASP A 248 -24.25 5.82 -10.90
C ASP A 248 -25.74 6.12 -11.15
N LYS A 249 -26.65 5.21 -10.75
CA LYS A 249 -28.10 5.46 -10.83
C LYS A 249 -28.57 6.67 -10.02
N ILE A 250 -27.92 6.97 -8.89
CA ILE A 250 -28.22 8.17 -8.10
C ILE A 250 -27.89 9.43 -8.91
N LEU A 251 -26.74 9.47 -9.58
CA LEU A 251 -26.30 10.60 -10.40
C LEU A 251 -27.22 10.81 -11.62
N GLU A 252 -27.73 9.73 -12.21
CA GLU A 252 -28.63 9.77 -13.37
C GLU A 252 -30.10 10.06 -13.00
N SER A 253 -30.45 10.00 -11.72
CA SER A 253 -31.83 10.16 -11.28
C SER A 253 -32.34 11.59 -11.50
N ASN A 254 -33.65 11.74 -11.68
CA ASN A 254 -34.30 13.06 -11.84
C ASN A 254 -34.11 14.00 -10.63
N ASN A 255 -33.79 13.45 -9.45
CA ASN A 255 -33.47 14.21 -8.24
C ASN A 255 -32.34 13.51 -7.47
N PRO A 256 -31.06 13.74 -7.83
CA PRO A 256 -29.92 13.06 -7.23
C PRO A 256 -29.78 13.28 -5.73
N GLU A 257 -30.16 14.46 -5.23
CA GLU A 257 -30.07 14.78 -3.80
C GLU A 257 -30.99 13.90 -2.97
N LYS A 258 -32.25 13.74 -3.40
CA LYS A 258 -33.19 12.85 -2.72
C LYS A 258 -32.76 11.39 -2.81
N SER A 259 -32.39 10.92 -4.00
CA SER A 259 -31.94 9.54 -4.22
C SER A 259 -30.73 9.18 -3.34
N LYS A 260 -29.80 10.13 -3.16
CA LYS A 260 -28.66 9.98 -2.26
C LYS A 260 -29.08 9.82 -0.79
N ILE A 261 -30.02 10.64 -0.32
CA ILE A 261 -30.52 10.54 1.06
C ILE A 261 -31.21 9.20 1.28
N ASP A 262 -32.12 8.81 0.39
CA ASP A 262 -32.86 7.54 0.47
C ASP A 262 -31.89 6.34 0.50
N PHE A 263 -30.84 6.38 -0.33
CA PHE A 263 -29.77 5.38 -0.35
C PHE A 263 -29.00 5.31 0.97
N LEU A 264 -28.58 6.45 1.52
CA LEU A 264 -27.84 6.51 2.79
C LEU A 264 -28.68 6.01 3.96
N GLU A 265 -29.97 6.36 4.02
CA GLU A 265 -30.89 5.88 5.05
C GLU A 265 -31.10 4.36 4.98
N SER A 266 -31.32 3.83 3.76
CA SER A 266 -31.46 2.40 3.52
C SER A 266 -30.19 1.63 3.90
N SER A 267 -29.02 2.14 3.48
CA SER A 267 -27.71 1.55 3.78
C SER A 267 -27.43 1.56 5.29
N HIS A 268 -27.69 2.68 5.96
CA HIS A 268 -27.51 2.80 7.41
C HIS A 268 -28.36 1.78 8.17
N LYS A 269 -29.65 1.67 7.82
CA LYS A 269 -30.57 0.72 8.44
C LYS A 269 -30.12 -0.72 8.22
N THR A 270 -29.68 -1.05 7.01
CA THR A 270 -29.19 -2.39 6.64
C THR A 270 -27.96 -2.76 7.46
N ILE A 271 -26.95 -1.88 7.51
CA ILE A 271 -25.71 -2.09 8.27
C ILE A 271 -25.99 -2.16 9.77
N GLN A 272 -26.85 -1.29 10.31
CA GLN A 272 -27.19 -1.30 11.73
C GLN A 272 -27.89 -2.59 12.14
N THR A 273 -28.81 -3.08 11.31
CA THR A 273 -29.49 -4.36 11.54
C THR A 273 -28.50 -5.52 11.52
N HIS A 274 -27.59 -5.51 10.55
CA HIS A 274 -26.53 -6.52 10.42
C HIS A 274 -25.62 -6.54 11.65
N ILE A 275 -25.08 -5.39 12.06
CA ILE A 275 -24.19 -5.28 13.24
C ILE A 275 -24.90 -5.68 14.52
N SER A 276 -26.20 -5.38 14.67
CA SER A 276 -26.98 -5.71 15.87
C SER A 276 -27.09 -7.23 16.11
N SER A 277 -26.85 -8.05 15.07
CA SER A 277 -26.83 -9.51 15.20
C SER A 277 -25.53 -10.06 15.82
N TYR A 278 -24.47 -9.23 15.93
CA TYR A 278 -23.16 -9.64 16.42
C TYR A 278 -22.84 -9.05 17.80
N GLY A 279 -22.19 -9.86 18.64
CA GLY A 279 -21.64 -9.42 19.93
C GLY A 279 -20.26 -8.78 19.80
N ILE A 280 -19.67 -8.43 20.96
CA ILE A 280 -18.27 -7.96 21.04
C ILE A 280 -17.35 -9.13 20.72
N GLN A 281 -16.47 -8.96 19.73
CA GLN A 281 -15.48 -9.95 19.35
C GLN A 281 -14.19 -9.78 20.14
N ASP A 282 -13.49 -10.89 20.42
CA ASP A 282 -12.18 -10.85 21.09
C ASP A 282 -11.10 -10.29 20.14
N PRO A 283 -10.50 -9.12 20.44
CA PRO A 283 -9.46 -8.54 19.59
C PRO A 283 -8.22 -9.44 19.47
N LEU A 284 -7.93 -10.27 20.48
CA LEU A 284 -6.79 -11.18 20.44
C LEU A 284 -7.03 -12.28 19.43
N ALA A 285 -8.20 -12.93 19.44
CA ALA A 285 -8.57 -13.90 18.43
C ALA A 285 -8.52 -13.30 17.02
N LEU A 286 -9.10 -12.11 16.81
CA LEU A 286 -9.13 -11.45 15.50
C LEU A 286 -7.72 -11.14 14.96
N THR A 287 -6.76 -10.84 15.83
CA THR A 287 -5.39 -10.48 15.45
C THR A 287 -4.42 -11.67 15.48
N THR A 288 -4.94 -12.90 15.58
CA THR A 288 -4.16 -14.14 15.57
C THR A 288 -4.28 -14.84 14.23
N VAL A 289 -3.15 -15.12 13.58
CA VAL A 289 -3.09 -15.85 12.31
C VAL A 289 -2.35 -17.16 12.52
N HIS A 290 -2.97 -18.26 12.12
CA HIS A 290 -2.33 -19.57 12.12
C HIS A 290 -1.42 -19.72 10.90
N LEU A 291 -0.26 -20.36 11.11
CA LEU A 291 0.66 -20.70 10.02
C LEU A 291 0.03 -21.77 9.11
N PRO A 292 0.40 -21.83 7.82
CA PRO A 292 -0.16 -22.79 6.86
C PRO A 292 0.27 -24.24 7.11
N PHE A 293 1.11 -24.48 8.12
CA PHE A 293 1.56 -25.79 8.58
C PHE A 293 1.37 -25.93 10.09
N LYS A 294 1.41 -27.18 10.57
CA LYS A 294 1.31 -27.48 12.00
C LYS A 294 2.52 -26.88 12.73
N SER A 295 2.25 -25.90 13.58
CA SER A 295 3.26 -25.22 14.40
C SER A 295 2.73 -24.98 15.81
N ARG A 296 3.65 -24.90 16.79
CA ARG A 296 3.33 -24.40 18.14
C ARG A 296 3.22 -22.89 18.19
N TYR A 297 3.61 -22.21 17.11
CA TYR A 297 3.56 -20.77 16.98
C TYR A 297 2.30 -20.32 16.25
N VAL A 298 1.78 -19.17 16.68
CA VAL A 298 0.82 -18.35 15.94
C VAL A 298 1.41 -16.97 15.67
N VAL A 299 0.99 -16.32 14.59
CA VAL A 299 1.40 -14.95 14.30
C VAL A 299 0.40 -13.97 14.92
N LYS A 300 0.89 -12.98 15.66
CA LYS A 300 0.08 -11.91 16.26
C LYS A 300 0.38 -10.60 15.53
N THR A 301 -0.65 -9.85 15.15
CA THR A 301 -0.51 -8.61 14.34
C THR A 301 -1.21 -7.38 14.93
N GLY A 302 -1.58 -7.40 16.21
CA GLY A 302 -2.35 -6.33 16.86
C GLY A 302 -1.56 -5.07 17.22
N ARG A 303 -0.23 -5.02 17.00
CA ARG A 303 0.61 -3.87 17.34
C ARG A 303 0.89 -3.02 16.11
N ILE A 304 0.41 -1.79 16.10
CA ILE A 304 0.61 -0.82 15.01
C ILE A 304 1.32 0.41 15.54
N GLN A 305 2.39 0.84 14.88
CA GLN A 305 3.12 2.05 15.21
C GLN A 305 3.39 2.87 13.96
N GLY A 306 2.96 4.13 13.93
CA GLY A 306 3.16 5.00 12.77
C GLY A 306 2.55 4.44 11.47
N LYS A 307 1.39 3.78 11.55
CA LYS A 307 0.72 3.03 10.46
C LYS A 307 1.41 1.73 10.00
N VAL A 308 2.53 1.37 10.62
CA VAL A 308 3.23 0.12 10.32
C VAL A 308 2.85 -0.95 11.34
N PRO A 309 2.28 -2.10 10.93
CA PRO A 309 2.06 -3.22 11.82
C PRO A 309 3.38 -3.96 12.11
N TYR A 310 3.59 -4.34 13.37
CA TYR A 310 4.74 -5.10 13.84
C TYR A 310 4.25 -6.48 14.28
N PRO A 311 4.29 -7.49 13.40
CA PRO A 311 3.90 -8.83 13.75
C PRO A 311 4.93 -9.50 14.67
N TYR A 312 4.51 -10.54 15.38
CA TYR A 312 5.41 -11.39 16.17
C TYR A 312 4.86 -12.81 16.25
N LEU A 313 5.74 -13.78 16.42
CA LEU A 313 5.38 -15.16 16.74
C LEU A 313 5.11 -15.29 18.23
N LEU A 314 4.02 -15.98 18.58
CA LEU A 314 3.67 -16.37 19.95
C LEU A 314 3.61 -17.88 20.03
N ARG A 315 4.41 -18.46 20.93
CA ARG A 315 4.39 -19.88 21.27
C ARG A 315 3.38 -20.17 22.39
N ASP A 316 3.02 -21.44 22.55
CA ASP A 316 2.09 -21.95 23.57
C ASP A 316 2.52 -21.69 25.03
N ASP A 317 3.81 -21.46 25.29
CA ASP A 317 4.38 -21.11 26.60
C ASP A 317 4.58 -19.60 26.82
N GLU A 318 3.90 -18.76 26.03
CA GLU A 318 4.02 -17.29 26.02
C GLU A 318 5.38 -16.75 25.51
N PHE A 319 6.24 -17.61 24.96
CA PHE A 319 7.47 -17.18 24.30
C PHE A 319 7.16 -16.36 23.03
N LYS A 320 7.83 -15.21 22.90
CA LYS A 320 7.57 -14.22 21.84
C LYS A 320 8.83 -13.94 21.05
N VAL A 321 8.66 -13.88 19.73
CA VAL A 321 9.73 -13.58 18.79
C VAL A 321 9.25 -12.52 17.82
N GLY A 322 9.92 -11.38 17.77
CA GLY A 322 9.56 -10.30 16.86
C GLY A 322 9.72 -10.73 15.39
N LEU A 323 8.86 -10.21 14.52
CA LEU A 323 8.98 -10.40 13.08
C LEU A 323 9.17 -9.05 12.37
N PRO A 324 9.89 -9.01 11.24
CA PRO A 324 9.96 -7.81 10.41
C PRO A 324 8.57 -7.34 9.95
N PRO A 325 8.27 -6.03 9.94
CA PRO A 325 6.98 -5.50 9.50
C PRO A 325 6.56 -5.89 8.08
N GLU A 326 7.54 -6.10 7.20
CA GLU A 326 7.37 -6.39 5.79
C GLU A 326 7.19 -7.88 5.47
N ILE A 327 7.38 -8.76 6.46
CA ILE A 327 7.33 -10.21 6.26
C ILE A 327 5.95 -10.66 5.77
N THR A 328 5.96 -11.57 4.81
CA THR A 328 4.76 -12.28 4.34
C THR A 328 4.59 -13.59 5.07
N LEU A 329 3.35 -14.09 5.15
CA LEU A 329 3.07 -15.37 5.82
C LEU A 329 3.80 -16.56 5.18
N GLU A 330 4.08 -16.47 3.88
CA GLU A 330 4.77 -17.49 3.10
C GLU A 330 6.27 -17.57 3.43
N GLU A 331 6.89 -16.46 3.82
CA GLU A 331 8.30 -16.39 4.23
C GLU A 331 8.53 -16.97 5.64
N ILE A 332 7.46 -17.21 6.40
CA ILE A 332 7.55 -17.77 7.76
C ILE A 332 7.58 -19.29 7.69
N GLU A 333 8.74 -19.84 7.32
CA GLU A 333 8.98 -21.27 7.24
C GLU A 333 9.58 -21.85 8.54
N ASN A 334 9.56 -23.19 8.69
CA ASN A 334 10.05 -23.86 9.90
C ASN A 334 11.51 -23.53 10.23
N ASP A 335 12.39 -23.48 9.23
CA ASP A 335 13.80 -23.22 9.47
C ASP A 335 14.05 -21.76 9.86
N TYR A 336 13.32 -20.83 9.27
CA TYR A 336 13.34 -19.43 9.67
C TYR A 336 12.84 -19.24 11.11
N ILE A 337 11.76 -19.92 11.51
CA ILE A 337 11.28 -19.90 12.91
C ILE A 337 12.36 -20.40 13.87
N LYS A 338 13.03 -21.52 13.57
CA LYS A 338 14.09 -22.08 14.42
C LYS A 338 15.27 -21.12 14.58
N GLU A 339 15.67 -20.47 13.50
CA GLU A 339 16.73 -19.46 13.52
C GLU A 339 16.36 -18.30 14.46
N LEU A 340 15.16 -17.74 14.30
CA LEU A 340 14.68 -16.65 15.15
C LEU A 340 14.51 -17.09 16.62
N GLU A 341 14.06 -18.33 16.86
CA GLU A 341 13.96 -18.90 18.21
C GLU A 341 15.32 -18.96 18.88
N SER A 342 16.34 -19.50 18.21
CA SER A 342 17.72 -19.57 18.72
C SER A 342 18.27 -18.19 19.05
N ASN A 343 18.12 -17.22 18.13
CA ASN A 343 18.60 -15.85 18.31
C ASN A 343 17.88 -15.15 19.48
N GLN A 344 16.57 -15.38 19.62
CA GLN A 344 15.78 -14.83 20.71
C GLN A 344 16.17 -15.44 22.07
N GLU A 345 16.41 -16.75 22.13
CA GLU A 345 16.86 -17.43 23.35
C GLU A 345 18.25 -16.95 23.79
N GLU A 346 19.18 -16.75 22.85
CA GLU A 346 20.48 -16.14 23.14
C GLU A 346 20.33 -14.70 23.64
N SER A 347 19.45 -13.92 23.02
CA SER A 347 19.20 -12.54 23.43
C SER A 347 18.59 -12.46 24.83
N LEU A 348 17.65 -13.35 25.17
CA LEU A 348 17.04 -13.39 26.51
C LEU A 348 18.05 -13.75 27.61
N LYS A 349 19.12 -14.51 27.30
CA LYS A 349 20.20 -14.78 28.27
C LYS A 349 20.96 -13.52 28.70
N LYS A 350 20.92 -12.46 27.90
CA LYS A 350 21.53 -11.16 28.22
C LYS A 350 20.68 -10.31 29.17
N GLU A 351 19.40 -10.66 29.39
CA GLU A 351 18.60 -9.99 30.42
C GLU A 351 19.21 -10.22 31.80
N ARG A 352 19.50 -9.14 32.53
CA ARG A 352 20.05 -9.23 33.88
C ARG A 352 19.72 -8.03 34.73
N THR A 353 19.77 -8.23 36.04
CA THR A 353 19.85 -7.14 37.01
C THR A 353 21.26 -6.57 36.99
N VAL A 354 21.40 -5.28 36.69
CA VAL A 354 22.70 -4.60 36.62
C VAL A 354 23.16 -4.18 38.00
N SER A 355 22.29 -3.51 38.75
CA SER A 355 22.56 -3.08 40.13
C SER A 355 21.27 -2.71 40.85
N ASP A 356 21.32 -2.55 42.16
CA ASP A 356 20.26 -1.89 42.91
C ASP A 356 20.33 -0.37 42.74
N CYS A 357 19.19 0.30 42.90
CA CYS A 357 19.12 1.76 42.92
C CYS A 357 19.61 2.28 44.28
N GLY A 358 20.47 3.29 44.27
CA GLY A 358 20.92 3.94 45.51
C GLY A 358 19.84 4.79 46.20
N ASP A 359 18.81 5.19 45.46
CA ASP A 359 17.76 6.13 45.92
C ASP A 359 16.45 5.46 46.33
N CYS A 360 16.26 4.17 46.03
CA CYS A 360 15.05 3.41 46.40
C CYS A 360 15.29 1.90 46.39
N SER A 361 14.31 1.13 46.86
CA SER A 361 14.41 -0.33 46.93
C SER A 361 14.29 -1.06 45.57
N SER A 362 14.36 -0.35 44.44
CA SER A 362 14.20 -0.94 43.10
C SER A 362 15.54 -1.22 42.45
N SER A 363 15.62 -2.26 41.63
CA SER A 363 16.83 -2.53 40.83
C SER A 363 16.75 -1.95 39.42
N ILE A 364 17.91 -1.84 38.78
CA ILE A 364 18.11 -1.45 37.39
C ILE A 364 18.31 -2.73 36.57
N TYR A 365 17.56 -2.86 35.48
CA TYR A 365 17.54 -4.05 34.65
C TYR A 365 17.97 -3.72 33.23
N ILE A 366 18.69 -4.63 32.57
CA ILE A 366 18.76 -4.72 31.11
C ILE A 366 17.69 -5.71 30.68
N LYS A 367 16.82 -5.28 29.76
CA LYS A 367 15.70 -6.08 29.25
C LYS A 367 15.67 -6.04 27.74
N LEU A 368 15.14 -7.11 27.15
CA LEU A 368 14.90 -7.22 25.72
C LEU A 368 13.55 -6.59 25.38
N GLY A 369 13.58 -5.62 24.49
CA GLY A 369 12.40 -4.94 23.99
C GLY A 369 11.59 -5.82 23.05
N PRO A 370 10.28 -5.52 22.88
CA PRO A 370 9.41 -6.26 21.98
C PRO A 370 9.72 -6.03 20.48
N ASN A 371 10.74 -5.23 20.16
CA ASN A 371 11.28 -5.01 18.81
C ASN A 371 12.65 -5.70 18.62
N GLY A 372 13.13 -6.47 19.60
CA GLY A 372 14.46 -7.10 19.56
C GLY A 372 15.61 -6.22 20.09
N SER A 373 15.38 -4.93 20.35
CA SER A 373 16.40 -4.03 20.93
C SER A 373 16.45 -4.11 22.46
N PHE A 374 17.64 -4.13 23.04
CA PHE A 374 17.79 -4.04 24.49
C PHE A 374 17.54 -2.63 25.02
N TYR A 375 17.08 -2.53 26.26
CA TYR A 375 16.89 -1.27 26.94
C TYR A 375 17.13 -1.41 28.43
N ILE A 376 17.43 -0.29 29.08
CA ILE A 376 17.63 -0.21 30.53
C ILE A 376 16.32 0.22 31.18
N GLN A 377 15.90 -0.47 32.23
CA GLN A 377 14.67 -0.18 32.95
C GLN A 377 14.92 0.00 34.45
N HIS A 378 14.40 1.09 35.01
CA HIS A 378 14.37 1.26 36.46
C HIS A 378 13.10 0.68 37.07
N GLY A 379 13.25 -0.37 37.90
CA GLY A 379 12.16 -1.02 38.60
C GLY A 379 11.14 -1.70 37.68
N ILE A 380 10.26 -2.51 38.27
CA ILE A 380 9.15 -3.13 37.54
C ILE A 380 7.85 -2.56 38.08
N LYS A 381 7.00 -2.02 37.21
CA LYS A 381 5.70 -1.49 37.60
C LYS A 381 4.73 -2.64 37.82
N GLN A 382 4.35 -2.89 39.07
CA GLN A 382 3.29 -3.83 39.40
C GLN A 382 1.94 -3.11 39.50
N LYS A 383 0.89 -3.69 38.91
CA LYS A 383 -0.46 -3.11 38.88
C LYS A 383 -1.03 -3.12 40.31
N GLY A 384 -1.44 -1.96 40.81
CA GLY A 384 -2.02 -1.82 42.16
C GLY A 384 -1.02 -1.55 43.29
N VAL A 385 0.29 -1.59 43.03
CA VAL A 385 1.34 -1.33 44.05
C VAL A 385 1.88 0.09 43.92
N ARG A 386 1.90 0.85 45.02
CA ARG A 386 2.45 2.21 45.05
C ARG A 386 3.97 2.16 45.13
N GLN A 387 4.63 2.52 44.04
CA GLN A 387 6.10 2.63 43.99
C GLN A 387 6.60 3.80 44.84
N GLU A 388 7.76 3.60 45.49
CA GLU A 388 8.50 4.62 46.25
C GLU A 388 8.82 5.87 45.40
N LYS A 389 9.19 6.97 46.07
CA LYS A 389 9.68 8.18 45.40
C LYS A 389 11.13 7.95 45.01
N CYS A 390 11.43 8.04 43.72
CA CYS A 390 12.77 7.90 43.16
C CYS A 390 12.91 8.82 41.94
N VAL A 391 14.11 9.37 41.72
CA VAL A 391 14.42 10.23 40.56
C VAL A 391 14.31 9.44 39.25
N TYR A 392 14.65 8.14 39.27
CA TYR A 392 14.63 7.26 38.10
C TYR A 392 13.29 6.54 37.88
N LYS A 393 12.24 6.91 38.63
CA LYS A 393 10.96 6.21 38.64
C LYS A 393 10.35 6.05 37.23
N ASN A 394 10.19 4.81 36.80
CA ASN A 394 9.64 4.42 35.49
C ASN A 394 10.37 5.03 34.28
N LEU A 395 11.65 5.37 34.45
CA LEU A 395 12.53 5.76 33.35
C LEU A 395 13.03 4.53 32.61
N ILE A 396 13.26 4.74 31.32
CA ILE A 396 13.82 3.77 30.38
C ILE A 396 15.02 4.46 29.76
N GLY A 397 16.18 3.80 29.77
CA GLY A 397 17.38 4.24 29.07
C GLY A 397 17.59 3.43 27.79
N PRO A 398 18.10 4.02 26.71
CA PRO A 398 18.46 3.28 25.50
C PRO A 398 19.71 2.43 25.74
N ILE A 399 19.83 1.34 24.98
CA ILE A 399 21.10 0.71 24.62
C ILE A 399 21.22 0.89 23.10
N PHE A 400 22.35 1.38 22.62
CA PHE A 400 22.53 1.60 21.19
C PHE A 400 22.81 0.30 20.44
N GLU A 401 22.54 0.27 19.12
CA GLU A 401 22.66 -0.94 18.29
C GLU A 401 24.10 -1.47 18.19
N ASP A 402 25.09 -0.60 18.36
CA ASP A 402 26.52 -0.91 18.34
C ASP A 402 27.08 -1.31 19.72
N GLU A 403 26.25 -1.28 20.76
CA GLU A 403 26.66 -1.64 22.12
C GLU A 403 26.27 -3.09 22.45
N ASP A 404 27.22 -3.83 23.03
CA ASP A 404 26.89 -5.13 23.64
C ASP A 404 26.34 -4.91 25.04
N PRO A 405 25.08 -5.31 25.34
CA PRO A 405 24.49 -5.14 26.66
C PRO A 405 25.34 -5.76 27.78
N ASP A 406 26.14 -6.80 27.49
CA ASP A 406 27.01 -7.47 28.46
C ASP A 406 28.16 -6.61 28.99
N ASN A 407 28.56 -5.58 28.25
CA ASN A 407 29.67 -4.72 28.62
C ASN A 407 29.26 -3.46 29.39
N LEU A 408 27.96 -3.20 29.58
CA LEU A 408 27.47 -2.00 30.26
C LEU A 408 27.61 -2.09 31.78
N SER A 409 28.29 -1.09 32.36
CA SER A 409 28.46 -0.93 33.80
C SER A 409 27.23 -0.28 34.47
N PRO A 410 27.06 -0.46 35.81
CA PRO A 410 25.98 0.18 36.55
C PRO A 410 25.90 1.70 36.42
N GLU A 411 27.05 2.37 36.38
CA GLU A 411 27.11 3.83 36.26
C GLU A 411 26.72 4.32 34.86
N GLU A 412 27.14 3.60 33.82
CA GLU A 412 26.68 3.86 32.45
C GLU A 412 25.16 3.68 32.36
N CYS A 413 24.62 2.57 32.90
CA CYS A 413 23.18 2.32 32.89
C CYS A 413 22.36 3.43 33.58
N LYS A 414 22.83 3.94 34.73
CA LYS A 414 22.20 5.08 35.40
C LYS A 414 22.27 6.34 34.54
N GLY A 415 23.41 6.60 33.90
CA GLY A 415 23.61 7.71 32.97
C GLY A 415 22.61 7.69 31.81
N ARG A 416 22.24 6.50 31.30
CA ARG A 416 21.28 6.35 30.20
C ARG A 416 19.87 6.83 30.52
N PHE A 417 19.47 6.87 31.79
CA PHE A 417 18.15 7.42 32.16
C PHE A 417 18.00 8.92 31.84
N SER A 418 19.11 9.66 31.75
CA SER A 418 19.11 11.07 31.30
C SER A 418 18.78 11.23 29.82
N LEU A 419 18.82 10.14 29.04
CA LEU A 419 18.46 10.11 27.63
C LEU A 419 17.02 9.61 27.40
N SER A 420 16.27 9.35 28.47
CA SER A 420 14.89 8.88 28.41
C SER A 420 13.98 9.90 27.73
N ALA A 421 13.07 9.41 26.88
CA ALA A 421 11.98 10.21 26.32
C ALA A 421 11.10 10.90 27.39
N LYS A 422 11.04 10.37 28.61
CA LYS A 422 10.29 10.95 29.75
C LYS A 422 11.08 12.01 30.51
N ASN A 423 12.38 12.12 30.27
CA ASN A 423 13.25 13.13 30.86
C ASN A 423 14.27 13.60 29.81
N PRO A 424 13.82 14.28 28.75
CA PRO A 424 14.68 14.64 27.63
C PRO A 424 15.72 15.68 28.08
N ARG A 425 16.98 15.49 27.67
CA ARG A 425 18.08 16.42 27.96
C ARG A 425 17.82 17.77 27.29
N LYS A 426 17.58 18.81 28.08
CA LYS A 426 17.48 20.20 27.59
C LYS A 426 18.78 20.61 26.90
N VAL A 427 18.68 21.09 25.67
CA VAL A 427 19.82 21.54 24.84
C VAL A 427 19.93 23.06 24.87
N THR A 428 18.86 23.78 24.50
CA THR A 428 18.83 25.24 24.48
C THR A 428 17.38 25.77 24.49
N GLU A 429 17.21 27.05 24.78
CA GLU A 429 15.96 27.79 24.61
C GLU A 429 16.14 28.87 23.54
N ASN A 430 15.13 29.09 22.71
CA ASN A 430 15.08 30.21 21.77
C ASN A 430 13.64 30.76 21.69
N GLY A 431 13.42 31.92 22.30
CA GLY A 431 12.08 32.48 22.50
C GLY A 431 11.23 31.60 23.43
N GLU A 432 9.98 31.32 23.04
CA GLU A 432 9.05 30.45 23.78
C GLU A 432 9.29 28.93 23.57
N TRP A 433 10.38 28.56 22.88
CA TRP A 433 10.65 27.18 22.50
C TRP A 433 11.86 26.60 23.23
N THR A 434 11.64 25.45 23.86
CA THR A 434 12.66 24.60 24.48
C THR A 434 13.03 23.49 23.51
N TYR A 435 14.33 23.38 23.20
CA TYR A 435 14.89 22.33 22.38
C TYR A 435 15.54 21.31 23.30
N SER A 436 15.11 20.05 23.21
CA SER A 436 15.60 18.96 24.03
C SER A 436 16.01 17.78 23.14
N SER A 437 16.88 16.91 23.64
CA SER A 437 17.30 15.68 22.97
C SER A 437 16.95 14.48 23.84
N ALA A 438 16.52 13.39 23.21
CA ALA A 438 16.25 12.13 23.88
C ALA A 438 16.59 10.99 22.93
N VAL A 439 16.64 9.78 23.45
CA VAL A 439 16.79 8.57 22.65
C VAL A 439 15.54 7.73 22.86
N GLY A 440 14.90 7.39 21.75
CA GLY A 440 13.71 6.56 21.73
C GLY A 440 14.03 5.16 21.20
N PRO A 441 12.99 4.34 21.00
CA PRO A 441 13.14 3.00 20.40
C PRO A 441 13.70 2.98 18.97
N TYR A 442 13.87 4.15 18.32
CA TYR A 442 14.35 4.33 16.95
C TYR A 442 15.59 5.21 16.87
N GLY A 443 16.36 5.30 17.95
CA GLY A 443 17.56 6.12 18.05
C GLY A 443 17.33 7.51 18.63
N GLY A 444 18.38 8.34 18.55
CA GLY A 444 18.41 9.70 19.07
C GLY A 444 17.52 10.64 18.27
N TYR A 445 16.72 11.45 18.95
CA TYR A 445 15.85 12.44 18.33
C TYR A 445 15.86 13.76 19.11
N ALA A 446 15.69 14.87 18.40
CA ALA A 446 15.52 16.20 18.97
C ALA A 446 14.03 16.57 19.03
N MET A 447 13.61 17.13 20.15
CA MET A 447 12.25 17.61 20.39
C MET A 447 12.27 19.12 20.48
N LYS A 448 11.35 19.77 19.74
CA LYS A 448 11.03 21.18 19.92
C LYS A 448 9.72 21.27 20.70
N GLN A 449 9.78 21.74 21.94
CA GLN A 449 8.65 21.86 22.85
C GLN A 449 8.43 23.33 23.21
N ARG A 450 7.19 23.70 23.52
CA ARG A 450 6.84 25.00 24.12
C ARG A 450 6.00 24.71 25.36
N ASP A 451 6.13 25.53 26.38
CA ASP A 451 5.27 25.41 27.55
C ASP A 451 3.81 25.60 27.14
N ARG A 452 2.97 24.62 27.51
CA ARG A 452 1.53 24.69 27.32
C ARG A 452 0.95 25.36 28.55
N THR A 453 0.25 26.47 28.37
CA THR A 453 -0.63 27.02 29.40
C THR A 453 -1.81 26.05 29.54
N VAL A 454 -1.91 25.40 30.69
CA VAL A 454 -3.04 24.52 31.04
C VAL A 454 -3.98 25.36 31.89
N PHE A 455 -5.17 25.63 31.37
CA PHE A 455 -6.21 26.29 32.13
C PHE A 455 -7.02 25.25 32.88
N ASP A 456 -7.30 25.50 34.15
CA ASP A 456 -8.31 24.72 34.85
C ASP A 456 -9.73 25.19 34.48
N LYS A 457 -10.74 24.45 34.94
CA LYS A 457 -12.14 24.72 34.60
C LYS A 457 -12.62 26.06 35.18
N GLU A 458 -12.12 26.45 36.35
CA GLU A 458 -12.52 27.70 37.01
C GLU A 458 -11.87 28.92 36.33
N GLU A 459 -10.68 28.77 35.76
CA GLU A 459 -10.01 29.78 34.94
C GLU A 459 -10.73 29.98 33.60
N LEU A 460 -11.16 28.89 32.94
CA LEU A 460 -11.94 28.97 31.70
C LEU A 460 -13.32 29.63 31.90
N ASP A 461 -14.00 29.32 33.02
CA ASP A 461 -15.32 29.86 33.33
C ASP A 461 -15.28 31.38 33.66
N LYS A 462 -14.09 31.94 33.94
CA LYS A 462 -13.89 33.38 34.22
C LYS A 462 -13.54 34.22 32.99
N LEU A 463 -13.19 33.58 31.86
CA LEU A 463 -12.83 34.30 30.64
C LEU A 463 -14.09 34.77 29.90
N SER A 464 -14.11 36.03 29.49
CA SER A 464 -15.17 36.58 28.64
C SER A 464 -15.11 35.99 27.22
N LYS A 465 -16.22 36.10 26.48
CA LYS A 465 -16.29 35.60 25.09
C LYS A 465 -15.23 36.24 24.19
N GLU A 466 -14.94 37.51 24.40
CA GLU A 466 -13.92 38.27 23.67
C GLU A 466 -12.51 37.78 24.00
N GLU A 467 -12.19 37.53 25.28
CA GLU A 467 -10.88 37.01 25.70
C GLU A 467 -10.62 35.58 25.20
N ILE A 468 -11.65 34.73 25.18
CA ILE A 468 -11.56 33.39 24.59
C ILE A 468 -11.31 33.48 23.08
N ARG A 469 -11.91 34.46 22.40
CA ARG A 469 -11.75 34.67 20.96
C ARG A 469 -10.35 35.17 20.61
N GLU A 470 -9.80 36.13 21.36
CA GLU A 470 -8.41 36.57 21.23
C GLU A 470 -7.40 35.44 21.50
N LEU A 471 -7.66 34.59 22.50
CA LEU A 471 -6.86 33.40 22.77
C LEU A 471 -6.86 32.43 21.58
N LEU A 472 -7.98 32.26 20.88
CA LEU A 472 -8.09 31.38 19.70
C LEU A 472 -7.48 31.98 18.43
N GLU A 473 -7.52 33.31 18.28
CA GLU A 473 -6.98 34.03 17.11
C GLU A 473 -5.45 34.28 17.22
N ASN A 474 -4.87 34.19 18.41
CA ASN A 474 -3.43 34.24 18.61
C ASN A 474 -2.74 33.05 17.89
N GLU A 475 -1.73 33.32 17.05
CA GLU A 475 -0.98 32.31 16.29
C GLU A 475 -0.43 31.17 17.16
N LYS A 476 -0.25 31.43 18.46
CA LYS A 476 0.10 30.46 19.50
C LYS A 476 -0.89 29.29 19.61
N TYR A 477 -2.19 29.44 19.29
CA TYR A 477 -3.21 28.40 19.53
C TYR A 477 -3.93 27.86 18.27
N LYS A 478 -3.48 28.26 17.07
CA LYS A 478 -4.01 27.84 15.75
C LYS A 478 -4.19 26.32 15.52
N LYS A 479 -3.57 25.44 16.32
CA LYS A 479 -3.75 23.98 16.21
C LYS A 479 -4.99 23.42 16.92
N ILE A 480 -5.74 24.23 17.67
CA ILE A 480 -7.02 23.80 18.28
C ILE A 480 -8.16 23.87 17.25
N SER A 481 -8.08 24.72 16.22
CA SER A 481 -9.14 24.84 15.20
C SER A 481 -9.26 23.60 14.30
N ASN A 482 -8.20 22.79 14.16
CA ASN A 482 -8.25 21.55 13.37
C ASN A 482 -8.91 20.37 14.09
N TYR A 483 -9.27 20.51 15.38
CA TYR A 483 -10.03 19.50 16.11
C TYR A 483 -11.55 19.79 16.14
N LEU A 484 -11.98 20.95 15.66
CA LEU A 484 -13.35 21.47 15.80
C LEU A 484 -13.87 22.12 14.51
N GLY A 485 -13.67 21.46 13.36
CA GLY A 485 -14.18 21.93 12.07
C GLY A 485 -15.06 20.88 11.39
N GLY A 486 -16.39 21.00 11.57
CA GLY A 486 -17.39 20.36 10.71
C GLY A 486 -18.44 19.55 11.47
N GLU A 487 -19.55 20.21 11.82
CA GLU A 487 -20.82 19.66 12.32
C GLU A 487 -20.95 19.33 13.83
N ILE A 488 -22.06 19.81 14.39
CA ILE A 488 -22.44 19.73 15.80
C ILE A 488 -22.84 18.29 16.15
N LEU A 489 -22.08 17.64 17.03
CA LEU A 489 -22.56 16.44 17.75
C LEU A 489 -22.55 16.68 19.26
N LYS A 490 -23.73 16.54 19.85
CA LYS A 490 -24.04 16.70 21.27
C LYS A 490 -23.15 15.80 22.13
N ILE A 491 -22.63 16.38 23.21
CA ILE A 491 -22.01 15.67 24.34
C ILE A 491 -23.03 14.66 24.91
N PRO A 492 -22.75 13.35 24.95
CA PRO A 492 -23.50 12.44 25.79
C PRO A 492 -23.17 12.79 27.25
N LYS A 493 -24.19 13.14 28.03
CA LYS A 493 -24.11 13.27 29.48
C LYS A 493 -23.46 11.99 30.03
N SER A 494 -22.35 12.11 30.77
CA SER A 494 -21.84 10.99 31.54
C SER A 494 -22.82 10.68 32.67
N SER A 495 -23.80 9.83 32.43
CA SER A 495 -24.57 9.16 33.47
C SER A 495 -23.78 7.98 33.99
N THR A 496 -22.75 8.26 34.80
CA THR A 496 -22.19 7.30 35.77
C THR A 496 -21.38 8.06 36.82
N LYS A 497 -22.12 8.60 37.79
CA LYS A 497 -21.76 8.60 39.22
C LYS A 497 -22.96 9.14 39.99
N GLN A 498 -23.85 8.22 40.38
CA GLN A 498 -24.51 8.38 41.67
C GLN A 498 -23.40 8.43 42.71
N LYS A 499 -23.29 9.55 43.41
CA LYS A 499 -22.69 9.59 44.74
C LYS A 499 -23.84 9.87 45.69
N ASN A 500 -23.97 8.96 46.64
CA ASN A 500 -24.77 9.13 47.84
C ASN A 500 -24.29 10.35 48.62
N ASP A 501 -25.27 10.89 49.35
CA ASP A 501 -25.27 11.97 50.35
C ASP A 501 -25.33 13.41 49.81
#